data_AF-A0A834MQY1-F1
#
_entry.id   AF-A0A834MQY1-F1
#
_cell.length_a   1.000
_cell.length_b   1.000
_cell.length_c   1.000
_cell.angle_alpha   90.00
_cell.angle_beta   90.00
_cell.angle_gamma   90.00
#
_symmetry.space_group_name_H-M   'P 1'
#
loop_
_entity.id
_entity.type
_entity.pdbx_description
1 polymer ?
#
loop_
_entity_poly.entity_id
_entity_poly.type
_entity_poly.pdbx_seq_one_letter_code
_entity_poly.pdbx_strand_id
1 'polypeptide(L)'
;MSTQAYYKERLGFDPADTVAEHHREQRSQHGYEESLSKFKDERDAIQKKTFTKWVNKHLKKASRHVGDLFEDLRDGHNLISLLEVLSGEHLPRERGRMRFHMLQNVQMALDFLRYKKIKLVNIRAEDIVDGNPKLTLGLIWTIILHFQIDITDDDLKRF
;
A
#
# COMPACT_ATOMS: atom_id res chain seq x y z
N MET A 1 -38.50 5.50 48.87
CA MET A 1 -38.17 4.88 47.57
C MET A 1 -36.94 5.55 47.00
N SER A 2 -36.00 4.79 46.42
CA SER A 2 -34.91 5.39 45.64
C SER A 2 -35.45 5.93 44.31
N THR A 3 -34.73 6.88 43.72
CA THR A 3 -35.07 7.43 42.40
C THR A 3 -35.17 6.32 41.35
N GLN A 4 -34.28 5.34 41.42
CA GLN A 4 -34.28 4.17 40.52
C GLN A 4 -35.50 3.27 40.72
N ALA A 5 -35.90 3.02 41.98
CA ALA A 5 -37.11 2.26 42.30
C ALA A 5 -38.39 2.98 41.84
N TYR A 6 -38.40 4.33 41.86
CA TYR A 6 -39.51 5.14 41.35
C TYR A 6 -39.73 4.95 39.85
N TYR A 7 -38.67 5.03 39.04
CA TYR A 7 -38.79 4.80 37.59
C TYR A 7 -39.24 3.36 37.29
N LYS A 8 -38.69 2.38 38.02
CA LYS A 8 -38.99 0.97 37.79
C LYS A 8 -40.42 0.58 38.15
N GLU A 9 -40.90 0.94 39.33
CA GLU A 9 -42.23 0.51 39.82
C GLU A 9 -43.37 1.34 39.23
N ARG A 10 -43.14 2.63 38.94
CA ARG A 10 -44.22 3.56 38.58
C ARG A 10 -44.32 3.86 37.09
N LEU A 11 -43.22 3.72 36.36
CA LEU A 11 -43.14 3.97 34.92
C LEU A 11 -42.71 2.72 34.12
N GLY A 12 -42.44 1.59 34.79
CA GLY A 12 -42.00 0.36 34.13
C GLY A 12 -40.62 0.48 33.45
N PHE A 13 -39.84 1.50 33.81
CA PHE A 13 -38.57 1.83 33.17
C PHE A 13 -37.42 1.66 34.18
N ASP A 14 -36.45 0.79 33.89
CA ASP A 14 -35.23 0.67 34.70
C ASP A 14 -34.07 1.39 33.99
N PRO A 15 -33.58 2.53 34.51
CA PRO A 15 -32.45 3.25 33.93
C PRO A 15 -31.17 2.40 33.80
N ALA A 16 -31.01 1.36 34.62
CA ALA A 16 -29.87 0.45 34.52
C ALA A 16 -29.90 -0.40 33.24
N ASP A 17 -31.08 -0.73 32.73
CA ASP A 17 -31.23 -1.50 31.48
C ASP A 17 -30.77 -0.66 30.28
N THR A 18 -31.14 0.62 30.23
CA THR A 18 -30.69 1.55 29.17
C THR A 18 -29.17 1.77 29.20
N VAL A 19 -28.59 1.90 30.39
CA VAL A 19 -27.12 2.02 30.55
C VAL A 19 -26.43 0.72 30.11
N ALA A 20 -26.99 -0.44 30.46
CA ALA A 20 -26.46 -1.73 30.05
C ALA A 20 -26.59 -1.97 28.53
N GLU A 21 -27.70 -1.56 27.91
CA GLU A 21 -27.88 -1.59 26.45
C GLU A 21 -26.86 -0.70 25.74
N HIS A 22 -26.69 0.54 26.20
CA HIS A 22 -25.72 1.46 25.62
C HIS A 22 -24.27 0.93 25.75
N HIS A 23 -23.91 0.32 26.89
CA HIS A 23 -22.61 -0.35 27.03
C HIS A 23 -22.45 -1.57 26.12
N ARG A 24 -23.51 -2.34 25.86
CA ARG A 24 -23.50 -3.46 24.90
C ARG A 24 -23.34 -2.98 23.46
N GLU A 25 -24.02 -1.91 23.09
CA GLU A 25 -23.91 -1.27 21.76
C GLU A 25 -22.53 -0.67 21.53
N GLN A 26 -21.95 0.01 22.53
CA GLN A 26 -20.57 0.50 22.43
C GLN A 26 -19.59 -0.66 22.25
N ARG A 27 -19.76 -1.76 23.01
CA ARG A 27 -18.88 -2.92 22.92
C ARG A 27 -19.01 -3.65 21.57
N SER A 28 -20.20 -3.67 20.97
CA SER A 28 -20.41 -4.26 19.64
C SER A 28 -19.84 -3.37 18.52
N GLN A 29 -19.97 -2.05 18.61
CA GLN A 29 -19.34 -1.11 17.68
C GLN A 29 -17.81 -1.21 17.72
N HIS A 30 -17.21 -1.19 18.91
CA HIS A 30 -15.76 -1.37 19.06
C HIS A 30 -15.29 -2.72 18.48
N GLY A 31 -16.06 -3.80 18.69
CA GLY A 31 -15.74 -5.10 18.11
C GLY A 31 -15.83 -5.13 16.57
N TYR A 32 -16.76 -4.36 15.99
CA TYR A 32 -16.89 -4.22 14.53
C TYR A 32 -15.71 -3.45 13.94
N GLU A 33 -15.30 -2.34 14.56
CA GLU A 33 -14.15 -1.54 14.14
C GLU A 33 -12.84 -2.35 14.21
N GLU A 34 -12.64 -3.12 15.28
CA GLU A 34 -11.47 -4.00 15.44
C GLU A 34 -11.44 -5.12 14.38
N SER A 35 -12.62 -5.66 14.05
CA SER A 35 -12.73 -6.67 12.99
C SER A 35 -12.37 -6.07 11.64
N LEU A 36 -12.91 -4.89 11.32
CA LEU A 36 -12.58 -4.15 10.08
C LEU A 36 -11.10 -3.84 9.97
N SER A 37 -10.44 -3.43 11.06
CA SER A 37 -9.01 -3.14 11.05
C SER A 37 -8.19 -4.40 10.77
N LYS A 38 -8.51 -5.53 11.42
CA LYS A 38 -7.83 -6.82 11.18
C LYS A 38 -7.96 -7.28 9.73
N PHE A 39 -9.17 -7.23 9.17
CA PHE A 39 -9.39 -7.61 7.76
C PHE A 39 -8.60 -6.73 6.79
N LYS A 40 -8.49 -5.42 7.09
CA LYS A 40 -7.71 -4.49 6.28
C LYS A 40 -6.21 -4.82 6.34
N ASP A 41 -5.68 -5.07 7.54
CA ASP A 41 -4.27 -5.40 7.75
C ASP A 41 -3.88 -6.72 7.06
N GLU A 42 -4.74 -7.75 7.15
CA GLU A 42 -4.54 -9.02 6.45
C GLU A 42 -4.50 -8.83 4.93
N ARG A 43 -5.46 -8.07 4.38
CA ARG A 43 -5.51 -7.79 2.94
C ARG A 43 -4.29 -7.02 2.48
N ASP A 44 -3.87 -6.00 3.22
CA ASP A 44 -2.72 -5.18 2.88
C ASP A 44 -1.41 -6.00 2.98
N ALA A 45 -1.32 -6.94 3.94
CA ALA A 45 -0.21 -7.89 4.03
C ALA A 45 -0.15 -8.88 2.84
N ILE A 46 -1.30 -9.40 2.42
CA ILE A 46 -1.39 -10.28 1.23
C ILE A 46 -1.00 -9.51 -0.03
N GLN A 47 -1.48 -8.28 -0.18
CA GLN A 47 -1.13 -7.42 -1.31
C GLN A 47 0.38 -7.14 -1.34
N LYS A 48 0.96 -6.70 -0.21
CA LYS A 48 2.42 -6.49 -0.07
C LYS A 48 3.18 -7.75 -0.49
N LYS A 49 2.84 -8.91 0.06
CA LYS A 49 3.51 -10.19 -0.25
C LYS A 49 3.43 -10.55 -1.74
N THR A 50 2.28 -10.30 -2.36
CA THR A 50 2.06 -10.56 -3.79
C THR A 50 2.90 -9.65 -4.66
N PHE A 51 2.92 -8.35 -4.35
CA PHE A 51 3.73 -7.37 -5.08
C PHE A 51 5.22 -7.62 -4.88
N THR A 52 5.68 -7.94 -3.66
CA THR A 52 7.06 -8.32 -3.39
C THR A 52 7.50 -9.53 -4.21
N LYS A 53 6.66 -10.57 -4.34
CA LYS A 53 6.96 -11.72 -5.18
C LYS A 53 7.07 -11.34 -6.66
N TRP A 54 6.14 -10.52 -7.14
CA TRP A 54 6.17 -10.04 -8.52
C TRP A 54 7.43 -9.22 -8.81
N VAL A 55 7.76 -8.25 -7.96
CA VAL A 55 8.99 -7.44 -8.08
C VAL A 55 10.23 -8.34 -8.11
N ASN A 56 10.33 -9.31 -7.18
CA ASN A 56 11.46 -10.22 -7.12
C ASN A 56 11.58 -11.15 -8.33
N LYS A 57 10.47 -11.56 -8.96
CA LYS A 57 10.49 -12.35 -10.21
C LYS A 57 11.27 -11.61 -11.30
N HIS A 58 11.12 -10.29 -11.39
CA HIS A 58 11.83 -9.46 -12.36
C HIS A 58 13.24 -9.09 -11.88
N LEU A 59 13.40 -8.64 -10.63
CA LEU A 59 14.71 -8.23 -10.10
C LEU A 59 15.75 -9.34 -10.06
N LYS A 60 15.34 -10.61 -10.03
CA LYS A 60 16.26 -11.75 -10.18
C LYS A 60 17.09 -11.66 -11.46
N LYS A 61 16.55 -11.11 -12.55
CA LYS A 61 17.28 -10.91 -13.82
C LYS A 61 18.40 -9.86 -13.72
N ALA A 62 18.32 -8.98 -12.74
CA ALA A 62 19.33 -7.97 -12.43
C ALA A 62 20.16 -8.32 -11.18
N SER A 63 20.07 -9.56 -10.67
CA SER A 63 20.73 -10.01 -9.44
C SER A 63 20.40 -9.15 -8.21
N ARG A 64 19.16 -8.67 -8.11
CA ARG A 64 18.66 -7.86 -6.98
C ARG A 64 17.49 -8.54 -6.27
N HIS A 65 17.25 -8.15 -5.04
CA HIS A 65 16.20 -8.71 -4.19
C HIS A 65 15.59 -7.64 -3.28
N VAL A 66 14.31 -7.82 -2.97
CA VAL A 66 13.51 -7.02 -2.02
C VAL A 66 12.94 -7.95 -0.96
N GLY A 67 13.33 -7.75 0.29
CA GLY A 67 12.77 -8.40 1.46
C GLY A 67 11.58 -7.63 2.03
N ASP A 68 11.73 -6.32 2.23
CA ASP A 68 10.64 -5.42 2.61
C ASP A 68 10.41 -4.36 1.52
N LEU A 69 9.23 -4.43 0.89
CA LEU A 69 8.84 -3.52 -0.18
C LEU A 69 8.87 -2.03 0.23
N PHE A 70 8.58 -1.71 1.50
CA PHE A 70 8.49 -0.33 1.96
C PHE A 70 9.83 0.25 2.37
N GLU A 71 10.83 -0.60 2.60
CA GLU A 71 12.20 -0.19 2.94
C GLU A 71 13.13 -0.26 1.74
N ASP A 72 13.12 -1.40 1.03
CA ASP A 72 14.11 -1.69 -0.01
C ASP A 72 13.86 -0.94 -1.32
N LEU A 73 12.75 -0.21 -1.45
CA LEU A 73 12.49 0.67 -2.59
C LEU A 73 12.88 2.13 -2.34
N ARG A 74 13.17 2.50 -1.09
CA ARG A 74 13.33 3.90 -0.67
C ARG A 74 14.54 4.58 -1.29
N ASP A 75 15.60 3.83 -1.58
CA ASP A 75 16.81 4.37 -2.21
C ASP A 75 16.70 4.58 -3.73
N GLY A 76 15.60 4.10 -4.33
CA GLY A 76 15.31 4.16 -5.76
C GLY A 76 16.07 3.14 -6.62
N HIS A 77 17.11 2.47 -6.12
CA HIS A 77 17.93 1.59 -6.95
C HIS A 77 17.17 0.36 -7.43
N ASN A 78 16.37 -0.26 -6.55
CA ASN A 78 15.51 -1.39 -6.90
C ASN A 78 14.40 -0.98 -7.88
N LEU A 79 13.82 0.22 -7.73
CA LEU A 79 12.83 0.74 -8.69
C LEU A 79 13.43 0.93 -10.07
N ILE A 80 14.59 1.58 -10.17
CA ILE A 80 15.26 1.78 -11.46
C ILE A 80 15.59 0.43 -12.10
N SER A 81 16.13 -0.54 -11.35
CA SER A 81 16.45 -1.88 -11.91
C SER A 81 15.21 -2.62 -12.37
N LEU A 82 14.10 -2.49 -11.66
CA LEU A 82 12.83 -3.08 -12.07
C LEU A 82 12.39 -2.49 -13.41
N LEU A 83 12.44 -1.16 -13.57
CA LEU A 83 12.05 -0.48 -14.81
C LEU A 83 12.97 -0.83 -15.97
N GLU A 84 14.28 -0.93 -15.75
CA GLU A 84 15.23 -1.39 -16.78
C GLU A 84 14.91 -2.81 -17.24
N VAL A 85 14.64 -3.72 -16.30
CA VAL A 85 14.28 -5.12 -16.64
C VAL A 85 12.96 -5.22 -17.39
N LEU A 86 11.98 -4.39 -17.05
CA LEU A 86 10.65 -4.41 -17.68
C LEU A 86 10.65 -3.76 -19.07
N SER A 87 11.40 -2.67 -19.24
CA SER A 87 11.41 -1.88 -20.48
C SER A 87 12.53 -2.29 -21.45
N GLY A 88 13.60 -2.92 -20.97
CA GLY A 88 14.82 -3.16 -21.74
C GLY A 88 15.70 -1.92 -21.95
N GLU A 89 15.36 -0.79 -21.34
CA GLU A 89 16.12 0.47 -21.44
C GLU A 89 17.03 0.66 -20.23
N HIS A 90 18.15 1.37 -20.40
CA HIS A 90 19.07 1.71 -19.32
C HIS A 90 18.74 3.09 -18.74
N LEU A 91 18.70 3.21 -17.41
CA LEU A 91 18.36 4.45 -16.71
C LEU A 91 19.57 5.00 -15.94
N PRO A 92 19.71 6.34 -15.84
CA PRO A 92 20.73 6.96 -15.00
C PRO A 92 20.49 6.68 -13.51
N ARG A 93 21.58 6.68 -12.72
CA ARG A 93 21.58 6.39 -11.28
C ARG A 93 22.56 7.31 -10.57
N GLU A 94 22.06 8.04 -9.59
CA GLU A 94 22.88 8.79 -8.65
C GLU A 94 23.53 7.86 -7.65
N ARG A 95 24.81 8.12 -7.36
CA ARG A 95 25.60 7.36 -6.39
C ARG A 95 25.65 8.12 -5.08
N GLY A 96 25.28 7.47 -4.00
CA GLY A 96 25.39 8.04 -2.66
C GLY A 96 24.33 7.50 -1.73
N ARG A 97 24.48 7.81 -0.43
CA ARG A 97 23.57 7.30 0.62
C ARG A 97 22.74 8.38 1.30
N MET A 98 23.03 9.65 1.01
CA MET A 98 22.23 10.76 1.54
C MET A 98 20.83 10.75 0.93
N ARG A 99 19.84 11.22 1.70
CA ARG A 99 18.44 11.36 1.27
C ARG A 99 18.29 12.10 -0.07
N PHE A 100 19.14 13.09 -0.33
CA PHE A 100 19.18 13.79 -1.62
C PHE A 100 19.35 12.82 -2.81
N HIS A 101 20.30 11.88 -2.74
CA HIS A 101 20.52 10.90 -3.81
C HIS A 101 19.35 9.92 -3.94
N MET A 102 18.74 9.53 -2.81
CA MET A 102 17.55 8.68 -2.81
C MET A 102 16.38 9.36 -3.54
N LEU A 103 16.13 10.63 -3.23
CA LEU A 103 15.12 11.45 -3.90
C LEU A 103 15.39 11.56 -5.39
N GLN A 104 16.63 11.81 -5.81
CA GLN A 104 17.00 11.85 -7.23
C GLN A 104 16.76 10.51 -7.92
N ASN A 105 17.19 9.40 -7.33
CA ASN A 105 16.98 8.06 -7.89
C ASN A 105 15.49 7.72 -8.04
N VAL A 106 14.69 7.97 -7.01
CA VAL A 106 13.24 7.76 -7.10
C VAL A 106 12.63 8.70 -8.14
N GLN A 107 13.01 9.98 -8.16
CA GLN A 107 12.48 10.96 -9.11
C GLN A 107 12.77 10.54 -10.56
N MET A 108 13.98 10.06 -10.86
CA MET A 108 14.32 9.52 -12.18
C MET A 108 13.43 8.34 -12.59
N ALA A 109 13.12 7.43 -11.66
CA ALA A 109 12.18 6.35 -11.92
C ALA A 109 10.76 6.86 -12.21
N LEU A 110 10.27 7.86 -11.46
CA LEU A 110 8.95 8.45 -11.69
C LEU A 110 8.89 9.22 -13.02
N ASP A 111 9.95 9.94 -13.37
CA ASP A 111 10.03 10.68 -14.64
C ASP A 111 10.10 9.74 -15.84
N PHE A 112 10.79 8.61 -15.72
CA PHE A 112 10.75 7.56 -16.74
C PHE A 112 9.33 7.05 -16.98
N LEU A 113 8.56 6.79 -15.92
CA LEU A 113 7.16 6.37 -16.05
C LEU A 113 6.30 7.44 -16.75
N ARG A 114 6.50 8.72 -16.41
CA ARG A 114 5.81 9.84 -17.08
C ARG A 114 6.20 9.96 -18.55
N TYR A 115 7.48 9.77 -18.87
CA TYR A 115 7.99 9.74 -20.24
C TYR A 115 7.31 8.64 -21.07
N LYS A 116 7.12 7.45 -20.47
CA LYS A 116 6.33 6.33 -21.01
C LYS A 116 4.81 6.56 -21.03
N LYS A 117 4.34 7.79 -20.74
CA LYS A 117 2.93 8.20 -20.72
C LYS A 117 2.07 7.50 -19.66
N ILE A 118 2.70 6.97 -18.62
CA ILE A 118 2.01 6.38 -17.48
C ILE A 118 1.62 7.49 -16.50
N LYS A 119 0.34 7.53 -16.13
CA LYS A 119 -0.19 8.56 -15.21
C LYS A 119 0.07 8.18 -13.76
N LEU A 120 0.85 9.00 -13.07
CA LEU A 120 1.09 8.91 -11.63
C LEU A 120 0.19 9.93 -10.92
N VAL A 121 -0.90 9.46 -10.29
CA VAL A 121 -1.83 10.34 -9.58
C VAL A 121 -1.39 10.45 -8.12
N ASN A 122 -0.97 11.65 -7.71
CA ASN A 122 -0.63 11.96 -6.33
C ASN A 122 0.49 11.07 -5.73
N ILE A 123 1.51 10.74 -6.53
CA ILE A 123 2.71 10.04 -6.07
C ILE A 123 3.91 10.94 -6.33
N ARG A 124 4.64 11.28 -5.27
CA ARG A 124 5.87 12.06 -5.31
C ARG A 124 7.06 11.22 -4.87
N ALA A 125 8.27 11.71 -5.14
CA ALA A 125 9.49 10.99 -4.77
C ALA A 125 9.64 10.87 -3.24
N GLU A 126 9.27 11.93 -2.51
CA GLU A 126 9.32 11.97 -1.04
C GLU A 126 8.49 10.85 -0.41
N ASP A 127 7.30 10.58 -0.95
CA ASP A 127 6.40 9.54 -0.46
C ASP A 127 7.06 8.15 -0.47
N ILE A 128 7.85 7.87 -1.51
CA ILE A 128 8.54 6.60 -1.67
C ILE A 128 9.81 6.56 -0.81
N VAL A 129 10.57 7.65 -0.76
CA VAL A 129 11.79 7.74 0.08
C VAL A 129 11.43 7.67 1.57
N ASP A 130 10.25 8.15 1.97
CA ASP A 130 9.71 8.02 3.33
C ASP A 130 9.05 6.67 3.62
N GLY A 131 8.94 5.80 2.61
CA GLY A 131 8.40 4.45 2.76
C GLY A 131 6.89 4.44 3.00
N ASN A 132 6.14 5.43 2.49
CA ASN A 132 4.69 5.47 2.63
C ASN A 132 4.07 4.18 2.03
N PRO A 133 3.47 3.30 2.84
CA PRO A 133 3.02 1.98 2.36
C PRO A 133 1.98 2.08 1.26
N LYS A 134 1.00 2.98 1.42
CA LYS A 134 -0.12 3.13 0.48
C LYS A 134 0.36 3.63 -0.88
N LEU A 135 1.24 4.63 -0.89
CA LEU A 135 1.75 5.22 -2.13
C LEU A 135 2.80 4.31 -2.79
N THR A 136 3.59 3.57 -2.01
CA THR A 136 4.49 2.53 -2.53
C THR A 136 3.71 1.41 -3.21
N LEU A 137 2.66 0.89 -2.58
CA LEU A 137 1.78 -0.12 -3.19
C LEU A 137 1.09 0.42 -4.45
N GLY A 138 0.62 1.67 -4.41
CA GLY A 138 0.04 2.35 -5.57
C GLY A 138 1.01 2.45 -6.75
N LEU A 139 2.27 2.82 -6.49
CA LEU A 139 3.31 2.88 -7.52
C LEU A 139 3.57 1.52 -8.16
N ILE A 140 3.78 0.48 -7.34
CA ILE A 140 4.04 -0.87 -7.85
C ILE A 140 2.83 -1.40 -8.64
N TRP A 141 1.62 -1.15 -8.16
CA TRP A 141 0.40 -1.47 -8.88
C TRP A 141 0.34 -0.80 -10.27
N THR A 142 0.64 0.50 -10.34
CA THR A 142 0.70 1.22 -11.62
C THR A 142 1.72 0.61 -12.58
N ILE A 143 2.91 0.23 -12.09
CA ILE A 143 3.93 -0.44 -12.89
C ILE A 143 3.44 -1.80 -13.40
N ILE A 144 2.85 -2.62 -12.52
CA ILE A 144 2.28 -3.93 -12.88
C ILE A 144 1.24 -3.78 -13.98
N LEU A 145 0.26 -2.89 -13.79
CA LEU A 145 -0.81 -2.69 -14.76
C LEU A 145 -0.30 -2.33 -16.15
N HIS A 146 0.71 -1.48 -16.24
CA HIS A 146 1.26 -1.10 -17.54
C HIS A 146 2.03 -2.27 -18.18
N PHE A 147 3.08 -2.75 -17.52
CA PHE A 147 4.01 -3.67 -18.15
C PHE A 147 3.49 -5.11 -18.25
N GLN A 148 2.54 -5.53 -17.43
CA GLN A 148 1.99 -6.89 -17.53
C GLN A 148 0.88 -6.98 -18.58
N ILE A 149 0.11 -5.91 -18.79
CA ILE A 149 -0.90 -5.88 -19.85
C ILE A 149 -0.22 -5.75 -21.22
N ASP A 150 0.82 -4.92 -21.33
CA ASP A 150 1.56 -4.72 -22.59
C ASP A 150 2.24 -6.01 -23.09
N ILE A 151 2.78 -6.85 -22.19
CA ILE A 151 3.34 -8.17 -22.56
C ILE A 151 2.26 -9.08 -23.16
N THR A 152 1.04 -9.02 -22.63
CA THR A 152 -0.07 -9.87 -23.10
C THR A 152 -0.54 -9.43 -24.49
N ASP A 153 -0.55 -8.12 -24.75
CA ASP A 153 -0.92 -7.54 -26.03
C ASP A 153 0.14 -7.80 -27.13
N ASP A 154 1.42 -7.76 -26.78
CA ASP A 154 2.51 -8.10 -27.73
C ASP A 154 2.59 -9.59 -28.04
N ASP A 155 2.23 -10.48 -27.08
CA ASP A 155 2.07 -11.90 -27.34
C ASP A 155 0.85 -12.20 -28.22
N LEU A 156 -0.22 -11.40 -28.13
CA LEU A 156 -1.40 -11.50 -29.00
C LEU A 156 -1.15 -11.01 -30.42
N LYS A 157 -0.24 -10.04 -30.64
CA LYS A 157 0.17 -9.56 -31.96
C LYS A 157 1.14 -10.49 -32.70
N ARG A 158 1.62 -11.55 -32.05
CA ARG A 158 2.50 -12.58 -32.64
C ARG A 158 1.72 -13.76 -33.26
N PHE A 159 0.39 -13.68 -33.27
CA PHE A 159 -0.51 -14.57 -33.99
C PHE A 159 -1.26 -13.81 -35.08
#